data_AF-X8DEY1-F1
#
_entry.id   AF-X8DEY1-F1
#
_cell.length_a   1.000
_cell.length_b   1.000
_cell.length_c   1.000
_cell.angle_alpha   90.00
_cell.angle_beta   90.00
_cell.angle_gamma   90.00
#
_symmetry.space_group_name_H-M   'P 1'
#
loop_
_entity.id
_entity.type
_entity.pdbx_description
1 polymer ?
#
loop_
_entity_poly.entity_id
_entity_poly.type
_entity_poly.pdbx_seq_one_letter_code
_entity_poly.pdbx_strand_id
1 'polypeptide(L)'
;MNERAQLLVRYLAEQHALNMTEAMARERISAKVDLTAELMGIGRQSAKAYVDEDYVRRMADSFAAAVRDLQARSPRRGLRAVPDQSGIATE
;
A
#
# COMPACT_ATOMS: atom_id res chain seq x y z
N MET A 1 18.02 0.44 0.04
CA MET A 1 16.68 1.06 0.02
C MET A 1 15.84 0.52 -1.13
N ASN A 2 16.40 0.42 -2.33
CA ASN A 2 15.69 -0.17 -3.49
C ASN A 2 15.17 -1.59 -3.21
N GLU A 3 15.95 -2.47 -2.59
CA GLU A 3 15.50 -3.84 -2.23
C GLU A 3 14.23 -3.85 -1.36
N ARG A 4 14.17 -2.99 -0.34
CA ARG A 4 13.00 -2.87 0.56
C ARG A 4 11.78 -2.28 -0.16
N ALA A 5 12.00 -1.32 -1.06
CA ALA A 5 10.94 -0.78 -1.90
C ALA A 5 10.39 -1.84 -2.87
N GLN A 6 11.27 -2.61 -3.52
CA GLN A 6 10.88 -3.73 -4.39
C GLN A 6 10.16 -4.82 -3.61
N LEU A 7 10.63 -5.15 -2.39
CA LEU A 7 9.95 -6.08 -1.50
C LEU A 7 8.53 -5.61 -1.18
N LEU A 8 8.35 -4.32 -0.86
CA LEU A 8 7.02 -3.75 -0.59
C LEU A 8 6.09 -3.86 -1.80
N VAL A 9 6.58 -3.48 -2.99
CA VAL A 9 5.81 -3.58 -4.24
C VAL A 9 5.40 -5.02 -4.50
N ARG A 10 6.36 -5.95 -4.44
CA ARG A 10 6.13 -7.37 -4.69
C ARG A 10 5.14 -7.96 -3.69
N TYR A 11 5.31 -7.69 -2.40
CA TYR A 11 4.45 -8.25 -1.36
C TYR A 11 3.02 -7.73 -1.46
N LEU A 12 2.83 -6.44 -1.76
CA LEU A 12 1.49 -5.88 -2.00
C LEU A 12 0.82 -6.52 -3.23
N ALA A 13 1.56 -6.70 -4.33
CA ALA A 13 1.04 -7.29 -5.55
C ALA A 13 0.69 -8.77 -5.36
N GLU A 14 1.61 -9.57 -4.83
CA GLU A 14 1.49 -11.02 -4.73
C GLU A 14 0.55 -11.47 -3.62
N GLN A 15 0.59 -10.82 -2.45
CA GLN A 15 -0.16 -11.27 -1.27
C GLN A 15 -1.51 -10.56 -1.09
N HIS A 16 -1.63 -9.33 -1.61
CA HIS A 16 -2.81 -8.49 -1.38
C HIS A 16 -3.49 -8.02 -2.67
N ALA A 17 -2.97 -8.39 -3.86
CA ALA A 17 -3.45 -7.91 -5.16
C ALA A 17 -3.52 -6.37 -5.27
N LEU A 18 -2.62 -5.69 -4.58
CA LEU A 18 -2.51 -4.23 -4.56
C LEU A 18 -1.31 -3.75 -5.37
N ASN A 19 -1.56 -2.80 -6.27
CA ASN A 19 -0.51 -2.21 -7.09
C ASN A 19 0.03 -0.93 -6.42
N MET A 20 1.35 -0.88 -6.24
CA MET A 20 2.10 0.29 -5.79
C MET A 20 3.29 0.49 -6.72
N THR A 21 3.57 1.73 -7.12
CA THR A 21 4.76 2.02 -7.94
C THR A 21 6.02 1.96 -7.08
N GLU A 22 7.16 1.61 -7.68
CA GLU A 22 8.44 1.59 -6.95
C GLU A 22 8.80 2.98 -6.39
N ALA A 23 8.45 4.05 -7.10
CA ALA A 23 8.66 5.41 -6.63
C ALA A 23 7.91 5.70 -5.31
N MET A 24 6.63 5.34 -5.24
CA MET A 24 5.83 5.48 -4.01
C MET A 24 6.37 4.61 -2.88
N ALA A 25 6.77 3.37 -3.19
CA ALA A 25 7.36 2.48 -2.20
C ALA A 25 8.68 3.05 -1.64
N ARG A 26 9.54 3.59 -2.50
CA ARG A 26 10.82 4.19 -2.11
C ARG A 26 10.62 5.42 -1.23
N GLU A 27 9.67 6.29 -1.60
CA GLU A 27 9.30 7.46 -0.80
C GLU A 27 8.81 7.03 0.58
N ARG A 28 7.89 6.06 0.64
CA ARG A 28 7.34 5.56 1.90
C ARG A 28 8.40 4.97 2.82
N ILE A 29 9.28 4.14 2.28
CA ILE A 29 10.40 3.54 3.03
C ILE A 29 11.36 4.64 3.51
N SER A 30 11.66 5.62 2.66
CA SER A 30 12.55 6.74 3.03
C SER A 30 11.96 7.57 4.17
N ALA A 31 10.69 7.98 4.07
CA ALA A 31 10.00 8.72 5.10
C ALA A 31 9.95 7.96 6.43
N LYS A 32 9.81 6.62 6.39
CA LYS A 32 9.88 5.81 7.59
C LYS A 32 11.27 5.80 8.21
N VAL A 33 12.33 5.65 7.41
CA VAL A 33 13.71 5.70 7.92
C VAL A 33 13.98 7.06 8.57
N ASP A 34 13.52 8.14 7.96
CA ASP A 34 13.71 9.50 8.47
C ASP A 34 12.97 9.69 9.80
N LEU A 35 11.71 9.23 9.88
CA LEU A 35 10.95 9.23 11.12
C LEU A 35 11.59 8.37 12.22
N THR A 36 12.13 7.19 11.89
CA THR A 36 12.84 6.35 12.86
C THR A 36 14.10 7.03 13.38
N ALA A 37 14.86 7.69 12.49
CA ALA A 37 16.04 8.45 12.87
C ALA A 37 15.68 9.58 13.86
N GLU A 38 14.62 10.33 13.56
CA GLU A 38 14.09 11.41 14.40
C GLU A 38 13.66 10.89 15.78
N LEU A 39 12.78 9.88 15.83
CA LEU A 39 12.22 9.36 17.09
C LEU A 39 13.28 8.73 18.00
N MET A 40 14.33 8.16 17.42
CA MET A 40 15.41 7.51 18.18
C MET A 40 16.60 8.44 18.46
N GLY A 41 16.65 9.63 17.86
CA GLY A 41 17.80 10.53 17.96
C GLY A 41 19.08 9.94 17.35
N ILE A 42 18.97 9.14 16.29
CA ILE A 42 20.11 8.47 15.64
C ILE A 42 20.32 8.96 14.21
N GLY A 43 21.50 8.70 13.66
CA GLY A 43 21.78 8.98 12.26
C GLY A 43 20.91 8.14 11.31
N ARG A 44 20.53 8.74 10.17
CA ARG A 44 19.71 8.09 9.12
C ARG A 44 20.26 6.74 8.67
N GLN A 45 21.58 6.60 8.58
CA GLN A 45 22.21 5.35 8.18
C GLN A 45 21.96 4.22 9.21
N SER A 46 22.02 4.55 10.51
CA SER A 46 21.73 3.60 11.60
C SER A 46 20.25 3.23 11.63
N ALA A 47 19.36 4.19 11.34
CA ALA A 47 17.92 3.95 11.29
C ALA A 47 17.50 2.90 10.23
N LYS A 48 18.29 2.70 9.17
CA LYS A 48 18.02 1.69 8.13
C LYS A 48 17.94 0.26 8.67
N ALA A 49 18.67 -0.04 9.76
CA ALA A 49 18.69 -1.36 10.38
C ALA A 49 17.32 -1.72 11.01
N TYR A 50 16.53 -0.72 11.40
CA TYR A 50 15.22 -0.90 12.04
C TYR A 50 14.06 -0.97 11.04
N VAL A 51 14.31 -0.66 9.76
CA VAL A 51 13.34 -0.84 8.68
C VAL A 51 13.72 -2.11 7.94
N ASP A 52 13.64 -3.27 8.60
CA ASP A 52 14.01 -4.58 8.06
C ASP A 52 12.91 -5.18 7.16
N GLU A 53 13.15 -6.39 6.64
CA GLU A 53 12.17 -7.07 5.78
C GLU A 53 10.85 -7.36 6.50
N ASP A 54 10.90 -7.78 7.76
CA ASP A 54 9.70 -8.08 8.53
C ASP A 54 8.87 -6.81 8.79
N TYR A 55 9.53 -5.68 9.02
CA TYR A 55 8.88 -4.38 9.09
C TYR A 55 8.21 -4.02 7.77
N VAL A 56 8.86 -4.27 6.63
CA VAL A 56 8.27 -4.03 5.30
C VAL A 56 7.03 -4.90 5.08
N ARG A 57 7.05 -6.18 5.48
CA ARG A 57 5.88 -7.06 5.40
C ARG A 57 4.72 -6.55 6.27
N ARG A 58 4.99 -6.19 7.53
CA ARG A 58 3.98 -5.57 8.41
C ARG A 58 3.42 -4.26 7.85
N MET A 59 4.26 -3.45 7.20
CA MET A 59 3.80 -2.24 6.51
C MET A 59 2.83 -2.58 5.37
N ALA A 60 3.14 -3.59 4.57
CA ALA A 60 2.27 -4.03 3.49
C ALA A 60 0.92 -4.53 4.02
N ASP A 61 0.93 -5.34 5.08
CA ASP A 61 -0.29 -5.81 5.75
C ASP A 61 -1.15 -4.66 6.26
N SER A 62 -0.52 -3.63 6.84
CA SER A 62 -1.19 -2.42 7.32
C SER A 62 -1.85 -1.65 6.16
N PHE A 63 -1.17 -1.49 5.02
CA PHE A 63 -1.79 -0.88 3.84
C PHE A 63 -2.95 -1.69 3.30
N ALA A 64 -2.80 -3.01 3.21
CA ALA A 64 -3.86 -3.87 2.74
C ALA A 64 -5.08 -3.84 3.68
N ALA A 65 -4.88 -3.79 4.98
CA ALA A 65 -5.94 -3.59 5.96
C ALA A 65 -6.66 -2.25 5.75
N ALA A 66 -5.91 -1.16 5.59
CA ALA A 66 -6.49 0.16 5.34
C ALA A 66 -7.30 0.21 4.03
N VAL A 67 -6.84 -0.47 2.97
CA VAL A 67 -7.58 -0.58 1.70
C VAL A 67 -8.87 -1.38 1.88
N ARG A 68 -8.81 -2.52 2.57
CA ARG A 68 -10.01 -3.34 2.87
C ARG A 68 -11.03 -2.56 3.69
N ASP A 69 -10.58 -1.82 4.70
CA ASP A 69 -11.45 -0.98 5.52
C ASP A 69 -12.12 0.12 4.68
N LEU A 70 -11.37 0.75 3.77
CA LEU A 70 -11.91 1.75 2.86
C LEU A 70 -12.95 1.15 1.91
N GLN A 71 -12.70 -0.03 1.37
CA GLN A 71 -13.63 -0.76 0.51
C GLN A 71 -14.90 -1.17 1.26
N ALA A 72 -14.77 -1.65 2.50
CA ALA A 72 -15.90 -2.05 3.34
C ALA A 72 -16.82 -0.85 3.67
N ARG A 73 -16.24 0.33 3.94
CA ARG A 73 -17.00 1.57 4.19
C ARG A 73 -17.67 2.13 2.93
N SER A 74 -17.27 1.72 1.74
CA SER A 74 -17.85 2.20 0.49
C SER A 74 -17.84 1.10 -0.58
N PRO A 75 -18.70 0.08 -0.47
CA PRO A 75 -18.66 -1.11 -1.33
C PRO A 75 -18.87 -0.80 -2.83
N ARG A 76 -19.52 0.34 -3.13
CA ARG A 76 -19.80 0.81 -4.49
C ARG A 76 -18.78 1.80 -5.03
N ARG A 77 -17.78 2.22 -4.24
CA ARG A 77 -16.79 3.23 -4.65
C ARG A 77 -15.83 2.60 -5.65
N GLY A 78 -15.93 3.01 -6.91
CA GLY A 78 -15.16 2.46 -8.03
C GLY A 78 -15.94 1.48 -8.91
N LEU A 79 -17.17 1.11 -8.53
CA LEU A 79 -18.07 0.37 -9.40
C LEU A 79 -18.82 1.36 -10.30
N ARG A 80 -18.73 1.18 -11.63
CA ARG A 80 -19.59 1.88 -12.59
C ARG A 80 -20.97 1.23 -12.55
N ALA A 81 -22.01 2.00 -12.26
CA ALA A 81 -23.38 1.53 -12.44
C ALA A 81 -23.60 1.19 -13.92
N VAL A 82 -23.96 -0.07 -14.20
CA VAL A 82 -24.41 -0.49 -15.52
C VAL A 82 -25.91 -0.22 -15.59
N PRO A 83 -26.41 0.54 -16.59
CA PRO A 83 -27.85 0.74 -16.75
C PRO A 83 -28.54 -0.59 -16.98
N ASP A 84 -29.68 -0.80 -16.31
CA ASP A 84 -30.55 -1.95 -16.52
C ASP A 84 -31.16 -1.88 -17.93
N GLN A 85 -30.88 -2.89 -18.77
CA GLN A 85 -31.36 -2.95 -20.15
C GLN A 85 -32.77 -3.57 -20.27
N SER A 86 -33.48 -3.81 -19.17
CA SER A 86 -34.81 -4.43 -19.17
C SER A 86 -35.97 -3.55 -19.70
N GLY A 87 -35.65 -2.42 -20.36
CA GLY A 87 -36.63 -1.51 -20.97
C GLY A 87 -36.74 -1.53 -22.50
N ILE A 88 -35.97 -2.34 -23.24
CA ILE A 88 -36.11 -2.42 -24.71
C ILE A 88 -37.16 -3.48 -25.06
N ALA A 89 -38.41 -3.19 -24.72
CA ALA A 89 -39.57 -3.86 -25.27
C ALA A 89 -40.64 -2.80 -25.52
N THR A 90 -40.58 -2.13 -26.67
CA THR A 90 -41.73 -1.40 -27.20
C THR A 90 -41.62 -1.34 -28.73
N GLU A 91 -42.54 -2.10 -29.34
CA GLU A 91 -43.15 -1.99 -30.68
C GLU A 91 -42.32 -2.25 -31.94
#